data_AF-G9KLK8-F1
#
_entry.id   AF-G9KLK8-F1
#
_cell.length_a   1.000
_cell.length_b   1.000
_cell.length_c   1.000
_cell.angle_alpha   90.00
_cell.angle_beta   90.00
_cell.angle_gamma   90.00
#
_symmetry.space_group_name_H-M   'P 1'
#
loop_
_entity.id
_entity.type
_entity.pdbx_description
1 polymer ?
#
loop_
_entity_poly.entity_id
_entity_poly.type
_entity_poly.pdbx_seq_one_letter_code
_entity_poly.pdbx_strand_id
1 'polypeptide(L)'
;DRNDIEKEGIKYIKLQCKGHGECPTTENTETFIRLCERFNERNPPELIGVHCTHGFNRTGFLICAFLVEKMDWSIEAAVATFAQARPPGIYKGDYLKELFRRYGDIEEAPPPPLLPDWCFEDDEDEDEDEDGKKESEPGSSASFGKRRKERLKLGAIFLEGVTVKGVTQVTTQPKLGEVQQKCHQFCGWEGSGFPGAQPVSMDKQNIKLLEQKPYKVSWKADGTRYMMLIDGTNEVFMIDRDNSVFHVSNLEFPFRKDLRIHLSNTLLDGEMIIDRVNGQAVPRYLIYDIIKFNAQPVGDCD
;
A
#
# COMPACT_ATOMS: atom_id res chain seq x y z
N ASP A 1 -7.43 -9.70 16.04
CA ASP A 1 -6.27 -10.30 16.73
C ASP A 1 -6.55 -11.78 16.96
N ARG A 2 -5.55 -12.66 16.81
CA ARG A 2 -5.67 -14.12 17.00
C ARG A 2 -6.32 -14.46 18.34
N ASN A 3 -5.88 -13.81 19.40
CA ASN A 3 -6.36 -14.08 20.76
C ASN A 3 -7.85 -13.79 20.91
N ASP A 4 -8.37 -12.78 20.19
CA ASP A 4 -9.79 -12.44 20.27
C ASP A 4 -10.66 -13.44 19.50
N ILE A 5 -10.11 -14.11 18.48
CA ILE A 5 -10.81 -15.20 17.78
C ILE A 5 -10.78 -16.47 18.62
N GLU A 6 -9.62 -16.84 19.16
CA GLU A 6 -9.45 -18.06 19.96
C GLU A 6 -10.24 -18.02 21.29
N LYS A 7 -10.44 -16.84 21.89
CA LYS A 7 -11.29 -16.68 23.10
C LYS A 7 -12.75 -17.05 22.87
N GLU A 8 -13.27 -16.85 21.66
CA GLU A 8 -14.64 -17.23 21.28
C GLU A 8 -14.75 -18.71 20.90
N GLY A 9 -13.69 -19.51 21.14
CA GLY A 9 -13.65 -20.93 20.80
C GLY A 9 -13.41 -21.21 19.31
N ILE A 10 -13.15 -20.18 18.49
CA ILE A 10 -12.91 -20.32 17.06
C ILE A 10 -11.43 -20.63 16.82
N LYS A 11 -11.14 -21.70 16.10
CA LYS A 11 -9.77 -22.07 15.75
C LYS A 11 -9.18 -21.07 14.75
N TYR A 12 -8.06 -20.44 15.11
CA TYR A 12 -7.31 -19.54 14.23
C TYR A 12 -6.10 -20.24 13.58
N ILE A 13 -5.89 -20.04 12.27
CA ILE A 13 -4.74 -20.55 11.52
C ILE A 13 -4.24 -19.47 10.55
N LYS A 14 -2.96 -19.08 10.63
CA LYS A 14 -2.32 -18.16 9.67
C LYS A 14 -1.71 -18.99 8.52
N LEU A 15 -2.25 -18.85 7.31
CA LEU A 15 -1.68 -19.43 6.09
C LEU A 15 -0.96 -18.32 5.30
N GLN A 16 0.36 -18.28 5.40
CA GLN A 16 1.16 -17.31 4.64
C GLN A 16 1.21 -17.70 3.17
N CYS A 17 0.70 -16.82 2.31
CA CYS A 17 0.92 -16.86 0.86
C CYS A 17 2.13 -15.99 0.53
N LYS A 18 2.77 -16.22 -0.62
CA LYS A 18 3.84 -15.32 -1.08
C LYS A 18 3.31 -13.88 -1.25
N GLY A 19 4.14 -12.91 -0.84
CA GLY A 19 3.90 -11.47 -1.02
C GLY A 19 4.12 -11.01 -2.47
N HIS A 20 4.09 -9.69 -2.69
CA HIS A 20 4.49 -9.00 -3.91
C HIS A 20 3.57 -9.24 -5.12
N GLY A 21 2.26 -9.36 -4.87
CA GLY A 21 1.27 -9.49 -5.95
C GLY A 21 1.25 -10.86 -6.64
N GLU A 22 2.02 -11.86 -6.19
CA GLU A 22 1.95 -13.21 -6.74
C GLU A 22 0.62 -13.90 -6.39
N CYS A 23 0.09 -14.71 -7.32
CA CYS A 23 -1.03 -15.61 -7.06
C CYS A 23 -0.65 -16.69 -6.04
N PRO A 24 -1.59 -17.18 -5.20
CA PRO A 24 -1.35 -18.34 -4.34
C PRO A 24 -0.76 -19.52 -5.12
N THR A 25 0.35 -20.09 -4.65
CA THR A 25 1.01 -21.21 -5.32
C THR A 25 0.19 -22.49 -5.21
N THR A 26 0.57 -23.53 -5.94
CA THR A 26 0.00 -24.88 -5.82
C THR A 26 0.12 -25.43 -4.39
N GLU A 27 1.23 -25.14 -3.71
CA GLU A 27 1.42 -25.55 -2.32
C GLU A 27 0.49 -24.78 -1.37
N ASN A 28 0.22 -23.51 -1.66
CA ASN A 28 -0.72 -22.71 -0.87
C ASN A 28 -2.15 -23.24 -1.04
N THR A 29 -2.60 -23.52 -2.27
CA THR A 29 -3.94 -24.09 -2.51
C THR A 29 -4.07 -25.48 -1.88
N GLU A 30 -3.09 -26.37 -2.04
CA GLU A 30 -3.12 -27.70 -1.42
C GLU A 30 -3.18 -27.62 0.11
N THR A 31 -2.39 -26.73 0.72
CA THR A 31 -2.40 -26.54 2.17
C THR A 31 -3.76 -26.02 2.65
N PHE A 32 -4.32 -25.02 1.97
CA PHE A 32 -5.65 -24.49 2.28
C PHE A 32 -6.72 -25.58 2.19
N ILE A 33 -6.71 -26.34 1.10
CA ILE A 33 -7.67 -27.42 0.85
C ILE A 33 -7.61 -28.47 1.97
N ARG A 34 -6.41 -28.94 2.33
CA ARG A 34 -6.23 -29.91 3.42
C ARG A 34 -6.71 -29.37 4.77
N LEU A 35 -6.55 -28.08 5.02
CA LEU A 35 -7.03 -27.44 6.25
C LEU A 35 -8.57 -27.43 6.29
N CYS A 36 -9.21 -27.06 5.19
CA CYS A 36 -10.67 -27.04 5.07
C CYS A 36 -11.28 -28.44 5.16
N GLU A 37 -10.69 -29.44 4.50
CA GLU A 37 -11.15 -30.84 4.59
C GLU A 37 -11.10 -31.36 6.03
N ARG A 38 -9.96 -31.19 6.71
CA ARG A 38 -9.81 -31.62 8.12
C ARG A 38 -10.78 -30.93 9.06
N PHE A 39 -11.21 -29.71 8.74
CA PHE A 39 -12.21 -29.00 9.52
C PHE A 39 -13.61 -29.57 9.24
N ASN A 40 -13.95 -29.78 7.98
CA ASN A 40 -15.24 -30.31 7.56
C ASN A 40 -15.48 -31.76 8.06
N GLU A 41 -14.43 -32.57 8.13
CA GLU A 41 -14.51 -33.93 8.70
C GLU A 41 -14.83 -33.94 10.20
N ARG A 42 -14.44 -32.89 10.93
CA ARG A 42 -14.52 -32.86 12.40
C ARG A 42 -15.70 -32.05 12.93
N ASN A 43 -16.11 -31.01 12.20
CA ASN A 43 -17.11 -30.04 12.66
C ASN A 43 -18.19 -29.70 11.61
N PRO A 44 -18.87 -30.66 10.95
CA PRO A 44 -20.03 -30.33 10.12
C PRO A 44 -21.21 -29.93 11.04
N PRO A 45 -21.88 -28.76 10.88
CA PRO A 45 -21.96 -27.87 9.71
C PRO A 45 -21.39 -26.44 9.96
N GLU A 46 -20.23 -26.32 10.60
CA GLU A 46 -19.66 -25.01 10.95
C GLU A 46 -19.03 -24.26 9.76
N LEU A 47 -19.00 -22.93 9.84
CA LEU A 47 -18.42 -22.07 8.81
C LEU A 47 -16.90 -21.93 8.96
N ILE A 48 -16.19 -21.86 7.82
CA ILE A 48 -14.77 -21.53 7.78
C ILE A 48 -14.62 -20.06 7.38
N GLY A 49 -14.14 -19.23 8.31
CA GLY A 49 -13.79 -17.83 8.02
C GLY A 49 -12.46 -17.74 7.26
N VAL A 50 -12.46 -17.07 6.11
CA VAL A 50 -11.26 -16.85 5.29
C VAL A 50 -11.10 -15.37 5.01
N HIS A 51 -9.95 -14.79 5.37
CA HIS A 51 -9.67 -13.38 5.11
C HIS A 51 -8.21 -13.17 4.72
N CYS A 52 -7.97 -12.18 3.85
CA CYS A 52 -6.68 -11.52 3.68
C CYS A 52 -6.77 -10.10 4.27
N THR A 53 -6.03 -9.13 3.75
CA THR A 53 -6.15 -7.71 4.16
C THR A 53 -7.55 -7.18 3.89
N HIS A 54 -8.01 -7.25 2.63
CA HIS A 54 -9.33 -6.73 2.23
C HIS A 54 -10.41 -7.82 2.07
N GLY A 55 -10.01 -9.08 1.98
CA GLY A 55 -10.94 -10.22 1.86
C GLY A 55 -11.51 -10.47 0.45
N PHE A 56 -10.78 -10.12 -0.61
CA PHE A 56 -11.23 -10.28 -2.00
C PHE A 56 -10.31 -11.19 -2.82
N ASN A 57 -9.08 -10.77 -3.14
CA ASN A 57 -8.24 -11.49 -4.12
C ASN A 57 -7.73 -12.85 -3.61
N ARG A 58 -6.83 -12.89 -2.60
CA ARG A 58 -6.33 -14.16 -2.04
C ARG A 58 -7.44 -15.01 -1.41
N THR A 59 -8.39 -14.35 -0.73
CA THR A 59 -9.57 -15.01 -0.16
C THR A 59 -10.39 -15.71 -1.24
N GLY A 60 -10.78 -14.99 -2.29
CA GLY A 60 -11.56 -15.53 -3.39
C GLY A 60 -10.81 -16.62 -4.14
N PHE A 61 -9.51 -16.43 -4.39
CA PHE A 61 -8.68 -17.41 -5.09
C PHE A 61 -8.67 -18.76 -4.36
N LEU A 62 -8.39 -18.76 -3.06
CA LEU A 62 -8.34 -19.98 -2.25
C LEU A 62 -9.72 -20.65 -2.13
N ILE A 63 -10.79 -19.85 -1.96
CA ILE A 63 -12.17 -20.37 -1.91
C ILE A 63 -12.55 -21.01 -3.25
N CYS A 64 -12.27 -20.35 -4.38
CA CYS A 64 -12.57 -20.89 -5.71
C CYS A 64 -11.78 -22.18 -5.97
N ALA A 65 -10.49 -22.22 -5.63
CA ALA A 65 -9.67 -23.43 -5.75
C ALA A 65 -10.25 -24.59 -4.93
N PHE A 66 -10.73 -24.34 -3.71
CA PHE A 66 -11.38 -25.37 -2.88
C PHE A 66 -12.71 -25.86 -3.49
N LEU A 67 -13.55 -24.94 -3.97
CA LEU A 67 -14.82 -25.28 -4.62
C LEU A 67 -14.60 -26.18 -5.84
N VAL A 68 -13.60 -25.88 -6.67
CA VAL A 68 -13.26 -26.70 -7.82
C VAL A 68 -12.66 -28.04 -7.38
N GLU A 69 -11.56 -28.04 -6.62
CA GLU A 69 -10.80 -29.27 -6.35
C GLU A 69 -11.50 -30.25 -5.41
N LYS A 70 -12.40 -29.76 -4.54
CA LYS A 70 -13.07 -30.61 -3.52
C LYS A 70 -14.57 -30.69 -3.62
N MET A 71 -15.22 -29.68 -4.18
CA MET A 71 -16.68 -29.70 -4.32
C MET A 71 -17.12 -30.00 -5.75
N ASP A 72 -16.17 -30.18 -6.69
CA ASP A 72 -16.43 -30.49 -8.10
C ASP A 72 -17.23 -29.39 -8.82
N TRP A 73 -16.98 -28.14 -8.46
CA TRP A 73 -17.58 -26.98 -9.12
C TRP A 73 -16.82 -26.63 -10.38
N SER A 74 -17.52 -26.08 -11.37
CA SER A 74 -16.86 -25.41 -12.48
C SER A 74 -16.24 -24.09 -12.00
N ILE A 75 -15.14 -23.65 -12.63
CA ILE A 75 -14.46 -22.42 -12.20
C ILE A 75 -15.32 -21.18 -12.42
N GLU A 76 -16.14 -21.18 -13.47
CA GLU A 76 -17.12 -20.13 -13.77
C GLU A 76 -18.14 -19.99 -12.62
N ALA A 77 -18.67 -21.13 -12.16
CA ALA A 77 -19.63 -21.16 -11.07
C ALA A 77 -19.00 -20.69 -9.75
N ALA A 78 -17.76 -21.11 -9.47
CA ALA A 78 -17.03 -20.73 -8.26
C ALA A 78 -16.75 -19.22 -8.22
N VAL A 79 -16.20 -18.66 -9.30
CA VAL A 79 -15.89 -17.23 -9.42
C VAL A 79 -17.16 -16.38 -9.37
N ALA A 80 -18.20 -16.77 -10.11
CA ALA A 80 -19.48 -16.06 -10.10
C ALA A 80 -20.15 -16.06 -8.72
N THR A 81 -20.09 -17.21 -8.01
CA THR A 81 -20.66 -17.33 -6.66
C THR A 81 -19.89 -16.47 -5.66
N PHE A 82 -18.56 -16.43 -5.75
CA PHE A 82 -17.76 -15.55 -4.91
C PHE A 82 -18.06 -14.07 -5.19
N ALA A 83 -18.18 -13.67 -6.46
CA ALA A 83 -18.56 -12.31 -6.86
C ALA A 83 -19.96 -11.92 -6.37
N GLN A 84 -20.91 -12.86 -6.36
CA GLN A 84 -22.25 -12.63 -5.81
C GLN A 84 -22.23 -12.48 -4.28
N ALA A 85 -21.49 -13.35 -3.59
CA ALA A 85 -21.41 -13.33 -2.13
C ALA A 85 -20.60 -12.14 -1.59
N ARG A 86 -19.59 -11.70 -2.34
CA ARG A 86 -18.68 -10.61 -1.97
C ARG A 86 -18.41 -9.69 -3.17
N PRO A 87 -19.38 -8.84 -3.57
CA PRO A 87 -19.24 -7.99 -4.75
C PRO A 87 -18.03 -7.05 -4.68
N PRO A 88 -17.23 -6.90 -5.75
CA PRO A 88 -17.40 -7.47 -7.09
C PRO A 88 -16.70 -8.83 -7.30
N GLY A 89 -16.19 -9.45 -6.24
CA GLY A 89 -15.41 -10.68 -6.28
C GLY A 89 -13.91 -10.41 -6.41
N ILE A 90 -13.20 -11.33 -7.06
CA ILE A 90 -11.78 -11.18 -7.35
C ILE A 90 -11.63 -10.09 -8.42
N TYR A 91 -10.92 -9.02 -8.11
CA TYR A 91 -10.75 -7.87 -9.01
C TYR A 91 -9.34 -7.76 -9.61
N LYS A 92 -8.35 -8.53 -9.11
CA LYS A 92 -7.04 -8.65 -9.76
C LYS A 92 -7.12 -9.61 -10.96
N GLY A 93 -6.77 -9.11 -12.15
CA GLY A 93 -6.97 -9.84 -13.41
C GLY A 93 -6.05 -11.03 -13.63
N ASP A 94 -4.83 -10.95 -13.13
CA ASP A 94 -3.86 -12.05 -13.08
C ASP A 94 -4.37 -13.20 -12.21
N TYR A 95 -5.06 -12.92 -11.10
CA TYR A 95 -5.69 -13.94 -10.25
C TYR A 95 -6.80 -14.68 -10.98
N LEU A 96 -7.68 -13.95 -11.67
CA LEU A 96 -8.74 -14.56 -12.49
C LEU A 96 -8.14 -15.43 -13.60
N LYS A 97 -7.17 -14.92 -14.35
CA LYS A 97 -6.50 -15.67 -15.42
C LYS A 97 -5.83 -16.93 -14.89
N GLU A 98 -5.15 -16.85 -13.75
CA GLU A 98 -4.48 -18.02 -13.16
C GLU A 98 -5.47 -19.10 -12.70
N LEU A 99 -6.62 -18.72 -12.13
CA LEU A 99 -7.68 -19.66 -11.79
C LEU A 99 -8.20 -20.40 -13.03
N PHE A 100 -8.54 -19.66 -14.09
CA PHE A 100 -9.02 -20.25 -15.34
C PHE A 100 -7.93 -21.08 -16.02
N ARG A 101 -6.66 -20.67 -15.98
CA ARG A 101 -5.54 -21.47 -16.47
C ARG A 101 -5.40 -22.82 -15.73
N ARG A 102 -5.70 -22.86 -14.42
CA ARG A 102 -5.60 -24.09 -13.61
C ARG A 102 -6.80 -25.01 -13.76
N TYR A 103 -8.00 -24.45 -13.90
CA TYR A 103 -9.25 -25.16 -13.68
C TYR A 103 -10.25 -25.08 -14.84
N GLY A 104 -9.92 -24.39 -15.93
CA GLY A 104 -10.78 -24.22 -17.10
C GLY A 104 -10.00 -23.77 -18.34
N ASP A 105 -10.59 -22.89 -19.15
CA ASP A 105 -9.93 -22.25 -20.29
C ASP A 105 -9.56 -20.80 -19.95
N ILE A 106 -8.29 -20.43 -20.16
CA ILE A 106 -7.80 -19.07 -19.91
C ILE A 106 -8.49 -18.01 -20.78
N GLU A 107 -8.97 -18.37 -21.97
CA GLU A 107 -9.69 -17.47 -22.87
C GLU A 107 -11.11 -17.14 -22.38
N GLU A 108 -11.66 -17.98 -21.49
CA GLU A 108 -12.95 -17.76 -20.85
C GLU A 108 -12.85 -16.95 -19.54
N ALA A 109 -11.63 -16.58 -19.13
CA ALA A 109 -11.42 -15.78 -17.93
C ALA A 109 -12.15 -14.43 -18.06
N PRO A 110 -13.04 -14.07 -17.11
CA PRO A 110 -13.75 -12.81 -17.17
C PRO A 110 -12.76 -11.64 -17.06
N PRO A 111 -13.05 -10.51 -17.72
CA PRO A 111 -12.25 -9.32 -17.52
C PRO A 111 -12.34 -8.88 -16.04
N PRO A 112 -11.30 -8.22 -15.51
CA PRO A 112 -11.35 -7.67 -14.16
C PRO A 112 -12.58 -6.77 -14.01
N PRO A 113 -13.41 -6.95 -12.96
CA PRO A 113 -14.48 -6.01 -12.67
C PRO A 113 -13.90 -4.62 -12.36
N LEU A 114 -14.77 -3.61 -12.39
CA LEU A 114 -14.40 -2.28 -11.89
C LEU A 114 -13.90 -2.41 -10.45
N LEU A 115 -12.79 -1.73 -10.16
CA LEU A 115 -12.27 -1.61 -8.80
C LEU A 115 -13.39 -1.07 -7.91
N PRO A 116 -13.64 -1.72 -6.76
CA PRO A 116 -14.59 -1.20 -5.79
C PRO A 116 -14.27 0.25 -5.41
N ASP A 117 -15.28 1.05 -5.11
CA ASP A 117 -15.11 2.46 -4.66
C ASP A 117 -14.31 2.62 -3.35
N TRP A 118 -13.93 1.52 -2.70
CA TRP A 118 -13.07 1.52 -1.52
C TRP A 118 -11.68 0.95 -1.82
N CYS A 119 -11.46 0.35 -3.00
CA CYS A 119 -10.19 -0.17 -3.51
C CYS A 119 -9.33 0.91 -4.17
N PHE A 120 -9.35 2.10 -3.60
CA PHE A 120 -8.48 3.17 -4.02
C PHE A 120 -7.07 2.88 -3.45
N GLU A 121 -6.15 2.50 -4.35
CA GLU A 121 -4.85 1.80 -4.24
C GLU A 121 -4.14 1.85 -2.86
N ASP A 122 -4.14 0.70 -2.18
CA ASP A 122 -3.27 0.31 -1.05
C ASP A 122 -2.12 -0.61 -1.56
N ASP A 123 -1.51 -0.37 -2.71
CA ASP A 123 -0.55 -1.32 -3.30
C ASP A 123 0.91 -1.22 -2.75
N GLU A 124 1.15 -0.54 -1.61
CA GLU A 124 2.50 -0.42 -1.03
C GLU A 124 2.59 -0.63 0.51
N ASP A 125 1.72 -1.47 1.10
CA ASP A 125 1.78 -1.82 2.54
C ASP A 125 2.12 -3.32 2.80
N GLU A 126 2.78 -4.03 1.87
CA GLU A 126 3.19 -5.43 2.10
C GLU A 126 4.57 -5.62 2.76
N ASP A 127 5.27 -4.55 3.16
CA ASP A 127 6.55 -4.65 3.86
C ASP A 127 6.50 -4.00 5.23
N GLU A 128 6.02 -4.72 6.25
CA GLU A 128 6.57 -4.69 7.62
C GLU A 128 5.80 -5.67 8.53
N ASP A 129 6.20 -6.94 8.49
CA ASP A 129 5.72 -7.92 9.46
C ASP A 129 6.78 -9.00 9.71
N GLU A 130 8.01 -8.57 10.04
CA GLU A 130 9.00 -9.47 10.63
C GLU A 130 9.95 -8.73 11.57
N ASP A 131 9.56 -8.57 12.83
CA ASP A 131 10.53 -8.63 13.92
C ASP A 131 9.89 -9.27 15.16
N GLY A 132 10.04 -10.60 15.21
CA GLY A 132 9.75 -11.37 16.41
C GLY A 132 10.66 -10.93 17.55
N LYS A 133 10.06 -10.34 18.59
CA LYS A 133 10.68 -10.10 19.89
C LYS A 133 11.39 -11.38 20.37
N LYS A 134 12.72 -11.40 20.31
CA LYS A 134 13.54 -12.26 21.17
C LYS A 134 13.91 -11.47 22.41
N GLU A 135 13.52 -12.01 23.55
CA GLU A 135 13.87 -11.52 24.88
C GLU A 135 15.40 -11.42 25.02
N SER A 136 15.85 -10.28 25.53
CA SER A 136 17.26 -9.98 25.79
C SER A 136 17.60 -10.27 27.25
N GLU A 137 18.59 -11.13 27.49
CA GLU A 137 19.47 -11.04 28.66
C GLU A 137 20.82 -10.41 28.26
N PRO A 138 21.53 -9.73 29.20
CA PRO A 138 22.53 -8.73 28.87
C PRO A 138 23.92 -9.33 28.70
N GLY A 139 24.53 -9.12 27.53
CA GLY A 139 25.91 -9.48 27.25
C GLY A 139 26.56 -8.49 26.31
N SER A 140 27.44 -7.66 26.86
CA SER A 140 28.22 -6.64 26.17
C SER A 140 28.99 -7.14 24.94
N SER A 141 28.71 -6.59 23.77
CA SER A 141 29.72 -6.29 22.74
C SER A 141 29.09 -5.43 21.64
N ALA A 142 29.71 -4.27 21.40
CA ALA A 142 29.29 -3.31 20.39
C ALA A 142 29.41 -3.92 18.99
N SER A 143 28.27 -4.20 18.35
CA SER A 143 28.18 -4.54 16.94
C SER A 143 27.64 -3.33 16.17
N PHE A 144 28.51 -2.73 15.37
CA PHE A 144 28.12 -1.74 14.36
C PHE A 144 27.12 -2.40 13.40
N GLY A 145 25.84 -2.04 13.52
CA GLY A 145 24.80 -2.48 12.60
C GLY A 145 25.11 -2.00 11.18
N LYS A 146 25.27 -2.93 10.25
CA LYS A 146 25.35 -2.62 8.82
C LYS A 146 24.00 -2.03 8.40
N ARG A 147 23.94 -0.71 8.18
CA ARG A 147 22.81 -0.03 7.51
C ARG A 147 22.57 -0.74 6.16
N ARG A 148 21.39 -1.32 5.99
CA ARG A 148 20.95 -1.96 4.74
C ARG A 148 20.96 -0.86 3.67
N LYS A 149 21.83 -0.99 2.67
CA LYS A 149 21.99 0.03 1.63
C LYS A 149 20.78 -0.06 0.72
N GLU A 150 19.83 0.86 0.86
CA GLU A 150 18.69 0.99 -0.05
C GLU A 150 19.19 1.05 -1.48
N ARG A 151 18.67 0.14 -2.32
CA ARG A 151 18.99 0.10 -3.74
C ARG A 151 18.07 1.09 -4.43
N LEU A 152 18.66 2.09 -5.10
CA LEU A 152 17.96 2.99 -5.98
C LEU A 152 17.13 2.20 -7.02
N LYS A 153 15.82 2.42 -7.04
CA LYS A 153 14.91 1.87 -8.05
C LYS A 153 15.08 2.65 -9.35
N LEU A 154 15.82 2.10 -10.30
CA LEU A 154 15.98 2.71 -11.62
C LEU A 154 14.70 2.50 -12.45
N GLY A 155 14.22 3.56 -13.10
CA GLY A 155 13.01 3.50 -13.91
C GLY A 155 11.72 3.54 -13.09
N ALA A 156 11.74 4.24 -11.96
CA ALA A 156 10.54 4.45 -11.15
C ALA A 156 9.48 5.21 -11.97
N ILE A 157 8.23 4.77 -11.88
CA ILE A 157 7.10 5.36 -12.60
C ILE A 157 6.49 6.42 -11.68
N PHE A 158 6.40 7.66 -12.16
CA PHE A 158 5.90 8.78 -11.36
C PHE A 158 4.39 8.72 -11.10
N LEU A 159 3.62 8.26 -12.08
CA LEU A 159 2.17 8.13 -11.98
C LEU A 159 1.74 7.02 -12.93
N GLU A 160 1.05 6.01 -12.40
CA GLU A 160 0.69 4.85 -13.20
C GLU A 160 -0.38 5.20 -14.25
N GLY A 161 -0.27 4.62 -15.44
CA GLY A 161 -1.22 4.85 -16.54
C GLY A 161 -1.17 6.23 -17.22
N VAL A 162 -0.41 7.21 -16.71
CA VAL A 162 -0.32 8.57 -17.31
C VAL A 162 1.10 9.11 -17.29
N THR A 163 1.59 9.54 -18.46
CA THR A 163 2.86 10.29 -18.55
C THR A 163 2.64 11.77 -18.24
N VAL A 164 3.27 12.27 -17.17
CA VAL A 164 3.23 13.69 -16.80
C VAL A 164 4.41 14.42 -17.45
N LYS A 165 4.11 15.38 -18.33
CA LYS A 165 5.16 16.19 -18.99
C LYS A 165 5.87 17.07 -17.96
N GLY A 166 7.19 17.19 -18.10
CA GLY A 166 8.01 18.01 -17.20
C GLY A 166 8.38 17.33 -15.89
N VAL A 167 8.02 16.06 -15.69
CA VAL A 167 8.46 15.28 -14.53
C VAL A 167 9.52 14.26 -14.97
N THR A 168 10.65 14.21 -14.26
CA THR A 168 11.77 13.33 -14.58
C THR A 168 12.38 12.73 -13.32
N GLN A 169 12.64 11.42 -13.31
CA GLN A 169 13.34 10.78 -12.19
C GLN A 169 14.77 11.31 -12.06
N VAL A 170 15.17 11.69 -10.85
CA VAL A 170 16.53 12.08 -10.50
C VAL A 170 17.30 10.84 -10.07
N THR A 171 18.28 10.43 -10.86
CA THR A 171 19.14 9.27 -10.57
C THR A 171 20.60 9.66 -10.37
N THR A 172 20.93 10.94 -10.57
CA THR A 172 22.30 11.46 -10.55
C THR A 172 22.69 11.98 -9.16
N GLN A 173 23.90 11.61 -8.74
CA GLN A 173 24.54 12.18 -7.56
C GLN A 173 25.33 13.45 -7.95
N PRO A 174 25.47 14.47 -7.05
CA PRO A 174 25.06 14.47 -5.64
C PRO A 174 23.59 14.85 -5.42
N LYS A 175 22.91 15.38 -6.44
CA LYS A 175 21.57 15.97 -6.31
C LYS A 175 20.53 15.03 -5.67
N LEU A 176 20.51 13.75 -6.08
CA LEU A 176 19.65 12.74 -5.46
C LEU A 176 19.86 12.66 -3.95
N GLY A 177 21.11 12.53 -3.50
CA GLY A 177 21.45 12.44 -2.07
C GLY A 177 21.14 13.72 -1.31
N GLU A 178 21.37 14.89 -1.93
CA GLU A 178 21.05 16.20 -1.33
C GLU A 178 19.54 16.34 -1.05
N VAL A 179 18.70 15.98 -2.01
CA VAL A 179 17.23 16.05 -1.86
C VAL A 179 16.73 15.10 -0.77
N GLN A 180 17.18 13.84 -0.80
CA GLN A 180 16.81 12.84 0.21
C GLN A 180 17.24 13.27 1.61
N GLN A 181 18.49 13.70 1.77
CA GLN A 181 19.04 14.15 3.04
C GLN A 181 18.29 15.37 3.58
N LYS A 182 17.91 16.31 2.72
CA LYS A 182 17.15 17.49 3.13
C LYS A 182 15.76 17.14 3.65
N CYS A 183 15.09 16.16 3.04
CA CYS A 183 13.82 15.64 3.53
C CYS A 183 13.99 14.99 4.92
N HIS A 184 15.04 14.19 5.13
CA HIS A 184 15.35 13.62 6.44
C HIS A 184 15.58 14.68 7.51
N GLN A 185 16.34 15.73 7.19
CA GLN A 185 16.62 16.82 8.11
C GLN A 185 15.36 17.59 8.52
N PHE A 186 14.43 17.80 7.59
CA PHE A 186 13.20 18.53 7.88
C PHE A 186 12.23 17.71 8.75
N CYS A 187 12.22 16.38 8.62
CA CYS A 187 11.42 15.48 9.43
C CYS A 187 12.10 15.03 10.74
N GLY A 188 13.39 15.33 10.95
CA GLY A 188 14.16 14.77 12.07
C GLY A 188 14.31 13.25 11.99
N TRP A 189 14.39 12.69 10.78
CA TRP A 189 14.46 11.25 10.53
C TRP A 189 15.90 10.73 10.63
N GLU A 190 16.13 9.76 11.51
CA GLU A 190 17.45 9.14 11.76
C GLU A 190 17.70 7.86 10.92
N GLY A 191 16.64 7.34 10.29
CA GLY A 191 16.67 6.14 9.47
C GLY A 191 17.19 6.37 8.06
N SER A 192 17.12 5.32 7.24
CA SER A 192 17.13 5.45 5.77
C SER A 192 15.69 5.46 5.24
N GLY A 193 15.49 5.73 3.95
CA GLY A 193 14.17 5.58 3.32
C GLY A 193 13.29 6.81 3.41
N PHE A 194 12.00 6.60 3.22
CA PHE A 194 10.99 7.65 3.16
C PHE A 194 10.63 8.18 4.56
N PRO A 195 10.75 9.49 4.83
CA PRO A 195 10.54 10.06 6.17
C PRO A 195 9.10 10.51 6.47
N GLY A 196 8.13 10.22 5.59
CA GLY A 196 6.74 10.60 5.78
C GLY A 196 6.03 9.76 6.85
N ALA A 197 5.08 10.36 7.57
CA ALA A 197 4.34 9.69 8.65
C ALA A 197 3.45 8.57 8.12
N GLN A 198 3.60 7.33 8.58
CA GLN A 198 2.77 6.21 8.09
C GLN A 198 1.45 6.10 8.88
N PRO A 199 0.27 6.18 8.22
CA PRO A 199 -0.99 5.92 8.88
C PRO A 199 -1.09 4.44 9.31
N VAL A 200 -1.90 4.17 10.33
CA VAL A 200 -2.14 2.79 10.81
C VAL A 200 -3.59 2.39 10.54
N SER A 201 -3.80 1.10 10.23
CA SER A 201 -5.13 0.53 10.04
C SER A 201 -6.01 0.73 11.27
N MET A 202 -7.25 1.18 11.06
CA MET A 202 -8.21 1.37 12.15
C MET A 202 -8.75 0.02 12.64
N ASP A 203 -8.77 -0.19 13.95
CA ASP A 203 -9.30 -1.39 14.61
C ASP A 203 -10.17 -1.03 15.83
N LYS A 204 -10.72 -2.05 16.49
CA LYS A 204 -11.58 -1.87 17.67
C LYS A 204 -10.87 -1.24 18.87
N GLN A 205 -9.54 -1.28 18.90
CA GLN A 205 -8.73 -0.70 19.98
C GLN A 205 -8.48 0.78 19.71
N ASN A 206 -7.96 1.12 18.53
CA ASN A 206 -7.55 2.49 18.20
C ASN A 206 -8.72 3.41 17.82
N ILE A 207 -9.89 2.88 17.42
CA ILE A 207 -11.09 3.70 17.17
C ILE A 207 -11.52 4.51 18.40
N LYS A 208 -11.20 4.02 19.61
CA LYS A 208 -11.48 4.72 20.88
C LYS A 208 -10.70 6.02 21.02
N LEU A 209 -9.62 6.23 20.26
CA LEU A 209 -8.86 7.48 20.27
C LEU A 209 -9.68 8.65 19.73
N LEU A 210 -10.65 8.39 18.83
CA LEU A 210 -11.54 9.40 18.26
C LEU A 210 -12.41 10.09 19.33
N GLU A 211 -12.68 9.42 20.44
CA GLU A 211 -13.44 9.98 21.57
C GLU A 211 -12.54 10.68 22.60
N GLN A 212 -11.23 10.42 22.57
CA GLN A 212 -10.28 10.89 23.59
C GLN A 212 -9.60 12.21 23.20
N LYS A 213 -9.50 12.50 21.91
CA LYS A 213 -8.81 13.69 21.39
C LYS A 213 -9.56 14.24 20.17
N PRO A 214 -9.38 15.54 19.84
CA PRO A 214 -9.92 16.09 18.60
C PRO A 214 -9.32 15.38 17.38
N TYR A 215 -10.18 15.00 16.44
CA TYR A 215 -9.79 14.47 15.14
C TYR A 215 -10.42 15.30 14.02
N LYS A 216 -9.73 15.34 12.89
CA LYS A 216 -10.29 15.75 11.60
C LYS A 216 -10.32 14.52 10.69
N VAL A 217 -11.23 14.53 9.71
CA VAL A 217 -11.36 13.45 8.73
C VAL A 217 -11.47 14.04 7.34
N SER A 218 -10.77 13.42 6.39
CA SER A 218 -10.92 13.63 4.95
C SER A 218 -11.24 12.29 4.29
N TRP A 219 -11.58 12.31 3.00
CA TRP A 219 -11.52 11.07 2.23
C TRP A 219 -10.06 10.61 2.12
N LYS A 220 -9.85 9.31 1.88
CA LYS A 220 -8.60 8.79 1.34
C LYS A 220 -8.74 8.72 -0.17
N ALA A 221 -7.82 9.36 -0.90
CA ALA A 221 -7.85 9.33 -2.35
C ALA A 221 -7.16 8.07 -2.87
N ASP A 222 -7.48 7.70 -4.10
CA ASP A 222 -6.70 6.74 -4.87
C ASP A 222 -5.52 7.46 -5.49
N GLY A 223 -4.35 7.36 -4.88
CA GLY A 223 -3.20 8.02 -5.45
C GLY A 223 -1.89 7.58 -4.85
N THR A 224 -0.83 7.96 -5.55
CA THR A 224 0.53 7.69 -5.13
C THR A 224 0.95 8.74 -4.12
N ARG A 225 1.37 8.30 -2.93
CA ARG A 225 1.87 9.21 -1.89
C ARG A 225 3.16 9.86 -2.34
N TYR A 226 3.24 11.18 -2.18
CA TYR A 226 4.46 11.95 -2.44
C TYR A 226 4.65 13.04 -1.41
N MET A 227 5.88 13.16 -0.90
CA MET A 227 6.33 14.41 -0.30
C MET A 227 6.83 15.35 -1.39
N MET A 228 6.48 16.63 -1.32
CA MET A 228 6.96 17.65 -2.24
C MET A 228 7.96 18.58 -1.55
N LEU A 229 9.23 18.51 -1.96
CA LEU A 229 10.25 19.47 -1.55
C LEU A 229 10.29 20.64 -2.54
N ILE A 230 10.08 21.84 -2.03
CA ILE A 230 10.17 23.10 -2.77
C ILE A 230 11.38 23.87 -2.25
N ASP A 231 12.43 23.96 -3.07
CA ASP A 231 13.73 24.48 -2.66
C ASP A 231 14.28 25.62 -3.54
N GLY A 232 13.38 26.34 -4.20
CA GLY A 232 13.70 27.49 -5.04
C GLY A 232 13.17 27.33 -6.46
N THR A 233 13.47 28.32 -7.30
CA THR A 233 13.02 28.34 -8.70
C THR A 233 13.54 27.12 -9.44
N ASN A 234 12.62 26.34 -10.02
CA ASN A 234 12.90 25.09 -10.73
C ASN A 234 13.58 24.00 -9.86
N GLU A 235 13.55 24.12 -8.54
CA GLU A 235 14.03 23.13 -7.58
C GLU A 235 12.81 22.56 -6.83
N VAL A 236 11.92 21.91 -7.57
CA VAL A 236 10.74 21.22 -7.04
C VAL A 236 10.91 19.73 -7.24
N PHE A 237 10.81 18.97 -6.16
CA PHE A 237 11.04 17.54 -6.15
C PHE A 237 9.90 16.79 -5.47
N MET A 238 9.58 15.61 -5.99
CA MET A 238 8.60 14.68 -5.45
C MET A 238 9.32 13.43 -4.98
N ILE A 239 9.02 12.97 -3.77
CA ILE A 239 9.64 11.80 -3.13
C ILE A 239 8.55 10.78 -2.79
N ASP A 240 8.64 9.57 -3.35
CA ASP A 240 7.70 8.46 -3.09
C ASP A 240 8.13 7.59 -1.89
N ARG A 241 7.32 6.57 -1.58
CA ARG A 241 7.58 5.61 -0.49
C ARG A 241 8.87 4.81 -0.69
N ASP A 242 9.24 4.54 -1.94
CA ASP A 242 10.52 3.92 -2.32
C ASP A 242 11.72 4.87 -2.17
N ASN A 243 11.48 6.10 -1.71
CA ASN A 243 12.47 7.17 -1.60
C ASN A 243 13.09 7.56 -2.95
N SER A 244 12.39 7.27 -4.05
CA SER A 244 12.75 7.73 -5.40
C SER A 244 12.42 9.21 -5.52
N VAL A 245 13.32 9.95 -6.18
CA VAL A 245 13.18 11.40 -6.36
C VAL A 245 12.81 11.72 -7.79
N PHE A 246 11.83 12.59 -7.98
CA PHE A 246 11.44 13.13 -9.27
C PHE A 246 11.53 14.65 -9.27
N HIS A 247 12.20 15.22 -10.27
CA HIS A 247 12.22 16.64 -10.52
C HIS A 247 10.98 17.06 -11.31
N VAL A 248 10.33 18.14 -10.88
CA VAL A 248 9.16 18.73 -11.54
C VAL A 248 9.55 20.09 -12.12
N SER A 249 9.54 20.17 -13.44
CA SER A 249 9.80 21.41 -14.20
C SER A 249 8.53 22.25 -14.34
N ASN A 250 8.69 23.57 -14.42
CA ASN A 250 7.62 24.55 -14.69
C ASN A 250 6.47 24.55 -13.64
N LEU A 251 6.75 24.15 -12.41
CA LEU A 251 5.81 24.28 -11.30
C LEU A 251 6.33 25.38 -10.36
N GLU A 252 5.61 26.51 -10.33
CA GLU A 252 6.03 27.69 -9.56
C GLU A 252 5.25 27.82 -8.24
N PHE A 253 5.96 28.19 -7.18
CA PHE A 253 5.42 28.48 -5.86
C PHE A 253 5.76 29.91 -5.43
N PRO A 254 4.92 30.91 -5.75
CA PRO A 254 5.16 32.29 -5.39
C PRO A 254 5.09 32.52 -3.87
N PHE A 255 5.96 33.37 -3.36
CA PHE A 255 5.92 33.78 -1.97
C PHE A 255 4.81 34.82 -1.76
N ARG A 256 3.93 34.59 -0.78
CA ARG A 256 2.75 35.43 -0.51
C ARG A 256 3.07 36.92 -0.36
N LYS A 257 4.22 37.29 0.22
CA LYS A 257 4.59 38.70 0.44
C LYS A 257 5.21 39.37 -0.80
N ASP A 258 5.78 38.59 -1.70
CA ASP A 258 6.36 39.08 -2.95
C ASP A 258 6.27 37.97 -4.02
N LEU A 259 5.33 38.12 -4.94
CA LEU A 259 5.02 37.11 -5.95
C LEU A 259 6.15 36.88 -6.97
N ARG A 260 7.20 37.71 -6.96
CA ARG A 260 8.40 37.53 -7.79
C ARG A 260 9.40 36.56 -7.16
N ILE A 261 9.24 36.26 -5.87
CA ILE A 261 10.11 35.36 -5.12
C ILE A 261 9.49 33.97 -5.11
N HIS A 262 10.27 32.95 -5.43
CA HIS A 262 9.86 31.56 -5.30
C HIS A 262 10.12 31.03 -3.89
N LEU A 263 9.22 30.22 -3.35
CA LEU A 263 9.42 29.54 -2.07
C LEU A 263 10.67 28.66 -2.10
N SER A 264 11.32 28.52 -0.94
CA SER A 264 12.42 27.58 -0.72
C SER A 264 12.28 26.91 0.65
N ASN A 265 13.09 25.89 0.94
CA ASN A 265 13.11 25.20 2.24
C ASN A 265 11.71 24.86 2.76
N THR A 266 10.84 24.38 1.88
CA THR A 266 9.44 24.06 2.17
C THR A 266 9.18 22.60 1.81
N LEU A 267 8.53 21.85 2.69
CA LEU A 267 8.27 20.43 2.52
C LEU A 267 6.82 20.12 2.85
N LEU A 268 6.13 19.59 1.85
CA LEU A 268 4.72 19.22 1.89
C LEU A 268 4.59 17.70 1.89
N ASP A 269 3.49 17.20 2.44
CA ASP A 269 3.09 15.81 2.31
C ASP A 269 1.67 15.73 1.73
N GLY A 270 1.45 14.73 0.89
CA GLY A 270 0.26 14.65 0.09
C GLY A 270 0.23 13.46 -0.86
N GLU A 271 -0.75 13.49 -1.75
CA GLU A 271 -1.08 12.36 -2.63
C GLU A 271 -1.27 12.87 -4.06
N MET A 272 -0.63 12.20 -5.02
CA MET A 272 -0.81 12.46 -6.44
C MET A 272 -1.92 11.56 -6.97
N ILE A 273 -2.95 12.17 -7.55
CA ILE A 273 -4.13 11.47 -8.05
C ILE A 273 -4.34 11.75 -9.54
N ILE A 274 -5.06 10.86 -10.22
CA ILE A 274 -5.58 11.13 -11.57
C ILE A 274 -7.06 11.45 -11.45
N ASP A 275 -7.41 12.72 -11.67
CA ASP A 275 -8.80 13.16 -11.72
C ASP A 275 -9.32 13.13 -13.17
N ARG A 276 -10.55 12.64 -13.38
CA ARG A 276 -11.18 12.60 -14.72
C ARG A 276 -12.16 13.75 -14.87
N VAL A 277 -11.72 14.81 -15.53
CA VAL A 277 -12.56 15.99 -15.82
C VAL A 277 -12.94 15.99 -17.30
N ASN A 278 -14.24 15.94 -17.60
CA ASN A 278 -14.77 15.90 -18.97
C ASN A 278 -14.17 14.75 -19.82
N GLY A 279 -13.90 13.60 -19.19
CA GLY A 279 -13.30 12.44 -19.84
C GLY A 279 -11.78 12.50 -20.01
N GLN A 280 -11.13 13.61 -19.65
CA GLN A 280 -9.68 13.76 -19.69
C GLN A 280 -9.05 13.47 -18.33
N ALA A 281 -7.99 12.65 -18.31
CA ALA A 281 -7.17 12.41 -17.15
C ALA A 281 -6.30 13.65 -16.82
N VAL A 282 -6.44 14.18 -15.61
CA VAL A 282 -5.77 15.38 -15.10
C VAL A 282 -5.04 15.00 -13.81
N PRO A 283 -3.70 14.93 -13.83
CA PRO A 283 -2.90 14.72 -12.62
C PRO A 283 -3.09 15.89 -11.63
N ARG A 284 -3.32 15.59 -10.35
CA ARG A 284 -3.42 16.58 -9.28
C ARG A 284 -2.65 16.14 -8.06
N TYR A 285 -1.88 17.05 -7.49
CA TYR A 285 -1.28 16.84 -6.18
C TYR A 285 -2.18 17.46 -5.11
N LEU A 286 -2.71 16.63 -4.22
CA LEU A 286 -3.50 17.03 -3.06
C LEU A 286 -2.56 17.15 -1.86
N ILE A 287 -2.37 18.38 -1.37
CA ILE A 287 -1.56 18.65 -0.18
C ILE A 287 -2.41 18.35 1.05
N TYR A 288 -1.93 17.43 1.89
CA TYR A 288 -2.57 17.06 3.15
C TYR A 288 -1.92 17.76 4.34
N ASP A 289 -0.59 17.82 4.35
CA ASP A 289 0.16 18.37 5.47
C ASP A 289 1.40 19.16 5.01
N ILE A 290 1.99 19.93 5.92
CA ILE A 290 3.19 20.73 5.72
C ILE A 290 4.14 20.59 6.92
N ILE A 291 5.34 20.09 6.64
CA ILE A 291 6.36 19.83 7.67
C ILE A 291 7.20 21.10 7.89
N LYS A 292 7.59 21.76 6.80
CA LYS A 292 8.47 22.94 6.81
C LYS A 292 7.95 23.99 5.86
N PHE A 293 8.04 25.26 6.24
CA PHE A 293 7.70 26.39 5.37
C PHE A 293 8.77 27.48 5.47
N ASN A 294 9.52 27.75 4.39
CA ASN A 294 10.66 28.68 4.41
C ASN A 294 11.58 28.46 5.64
N ALA A 295 11.99 27.21 5.86
CA ALA A 295 12.77 26.76 7.02
C ALA A 295 12.10 26.90 8.40
N GLN A 296 10.87 27.40 8.49
CA GLN A 296 10.10 27.45 9.73
C GLN A 296 9.52 26.06 10.05
N PRO A 297 9.60 25.59 11.31
CA PRO A 297 9.08 24.29 11.74
C PRO A 297 7.55 24.34 11.93
N VAL A 298 6.81 24.47 10.83
CA VAL A 298 5.34 24.53 10.89
C VAL A 298 4.70 23.20 11.26
N GLY A 299 5.38 22.07 11.03
CA GLY A 299 4.93 20.75 11.49
C GLY A 299 4.94 20.57 13.02
N ASP A 300 5.58 21.48 13.76
CA ASP A 300 5.56 21.49 15.23
C ASP A 300 4.42 22.36 15.79
N CYS A 301 3.57 22.94 14.94
CA CYS A 301 2.45 23.78 15.35
C CYS A 301 1.20 22.93 15.64
N ASP A 302 0.43 23.33 16.65
CA ASP A 302 -0.89 22.74 17.01
C ASP A 302 -2.00 23.09 16.01
#